data_AF-A0A9D2U3E8-F1
#
_entry.id   AF-A0A9D2U3E8-F1
#
_cell.length_a   1.000
_cell.length_b   1.000
_cell.length_c   1.000
_cell.angle_alpha   90.00
_cell.angle_beta   90.00
_cell.angle_gamma   90.00
#
_symmetry.space_group_name_H-M   'P 1'
#
loop_
_entity.id
_entity.type
_entity.pdbx_description
1 polymer ?
#
loop_
_entity_poly.entity_id
_entity_poly.type
_entity_poly.pdbx_seq_one_letter_code
_entity_poly.pdbx_strand_id
1 'polypeptide(L)'
;YHYLQIFLQIVNFYYLEKIDDREWFLAGKTVEEAAALVEKYIKESENRIVDAIRYHGSFAEYIDGIGQSQDNTNAFHYRNELLKIQGRETELKILNEFIEDDEALSWMAVTGPGGAGKSKLLYHFAKDMEIYPKWKSVWIHTENCEQFIRFNEWRYPCNLLIVIDYAGTVASDAGKWMERLERSRYRPDKVRFVFIEREGIEKNGSVPLWYQNLKGSGEQARCVERLGWKKYDGTPFLQLPALESDQLEKIIEDYAEMRKKVLSDEQKRWILAKAEEIDRKQGKPRVLIVIFTADAVLEGREYKQWDIQHMIDEIIKKYSEHWKKISCRNDEKIFSALSEMLMFSTATGAWEPENKAPGLFENSSSVLCSLDSADLEQLISEVNEEKRFEGKLKPLEPDLIGEYYVLDYWTKKKYNREYLEKIFCTLWEYPLNFAQFLNRCVQNYMKQGSFQYLFQNGMKRLMPLENDGFEILLFSMLLVNLIVEQTEEEAIESVSRLEELSGKYEGNEEIALAYAKGLVNLSCDQEEAGAKESVSRLEELSGKYEGNEEIALEYAKGLFILSCNQDESKRRTSLKRLDELRKNINW
;
A
#
# COMPACT_ATOMS: atom_id res chain seq x y z
N TYR A 1 -30.09 -17.64 39.13
CA TYR A 1 -30.76 -18.96 39.15
C TYR A 1 -31.01 -19.49 37.74
N HIS A 2 -31.60 -18.70 36.83
CA HIS A 2 -31.84 -19.11 35.43
C HIS A 2 -30.56 -19.42 34.63
N TYR A 3 -29.52 -18.59 34.72
CA TYR A 3 -28.22 -18.85 34.09
C TYR A 3 -27.49 -20.09 34.66
N LEU A 4 -27.69 -20.39 35.94
CA LEU A 4 -27.12 -21.58 36.58
C LEU A 4 -27.85 -22.86 36.12
N GLN A 5 -29.16 -22.78 35.88
CA GLN A 5 -29.94 -23.87 35.30
C GLN A 5 -29.62 -24.11 33.83
N ILE A 6 -29.40 -23.06 33.04
CA ILE A 6 -28.97 -23.17 31.64
C ILE A 6 -27.55 -23.76 31.58
N PHE A 7 -26.63 -23.33 32.45
CA PHE A 7 -25.30 -23.93 32.58
C PHE A 7 -25.36 -25.41 32.96
N LEU A 8 -26.21 -25.78 33.94
CA LEU A 8 -26.43 -27.19 34.32
C LEU A 8 -27.10 -28.02 33.22
N GLN A 9 -27.98 -27.42 32.40
CA GLN A 9 -28.58 -28.08 31.24
C GLN A 9 -27.59 -28.28 30.10
N ILE A 10 -26.71 -27.31 29.85
CA ILE A 10 -25.61 -27.43 28.88
C ILE A 10 -24.63 -28.51 29.36
N VAL A 11 -24.28 -28.54 30.65
CA VAL A 11 -23.43 -29.58 31.24
C VAL A 11 -24.09 -30.96 31.12
N ASN A 12 -25.39 -31.09 31.42
CA ASN A 12 -26.12 -32.36 31.24
C ASN A 12 -26.13 -32.81 29.76
N PHE A 13 -26.44 -31.90 28.84
CA PHE A 13 -26.59 -32.20 27.41
C PHE A 13 -25.24 -32.47 26.71
N TYR A 14 -24.16 -31.82 27.14
CA TYR A 14 -22.81 -32.05 26.57
C TYR A 14 -22.02 -33.16 27.24
N TYR A 15 -22.19 -33.40 28.55
CA TYR A 15 -21.38 -34.38 29.30
C TYR A 15 -22.11 -35.69 29.64
N LEU A 16 -23.44 -35.73 29.75
CA LEU A 16 -24.16 -36.91 30.26
C LEU A 16 -24.99 -37.67 29.22
N GLU A 17 -25.40 -37.06 28.10
CA GLU A 17 -26.08 -37.77 26.99
C GLU A 17 -25.15 -38.21 25.85
N LYS A 18 -23.83 -37.92 25.92
CA LYS A 18 -22.80 -38.46 25.02
C LYS A 18 -21.79 -39.32 25.78
N ILE A 19 -22.28 -40.40 26.38
CA ILE A 19 -21.41 -41.53 26.70
C ILE A 19 -21.19 -42.29 25.38
N ASP A 20 -20.14 -41.89 24.66
CA ASP A 20 -19.69 -42.51 23.42
C ASP A 20 -18.25 -42.96 23.60
N ASP A 21 -18.00 -44.28 23.55
CA ASP A 21 -16.75 -45.10 23.53
C ASP A 21 -15.51 -44.68 24.35
N ARG A 22 -15.49 -43.53 25.04
CA ARG A 22 -14.34 -43.00 25.81
C ARG A 22 -14.34 -43.42 27.28
N GLU A 23 -15.38 -44.11 27.75
CA GLU A 23 -15.47 -44.63 29.13
C GLU A 23 -14.75 -45.98 29.32
N TRP A 24 -14.27 -46.59 28.24
CA TRP A 24 -13.52 -47.85 28.29
C TRP A 24 -12.15 -47.75 29.00
N PHE A 25 -11.64 -46.54 29.24
CA PHE A 25 -10.33 -46.35 29.87
C PHE A 25 -10.32 -46.57 31.40
N LEU A 26 -11.50 -46.58 32.03
CA LEU A 26 -11.69 -46.92 33.45
C LEU A 26 -12.04 -48.40 33.66
N ALA A 27 -12.35 -49.14 32.59
CA ALA A 27 -12.70 -50.55 32.68
C ALA A 27 -11.48 -51.40 33.12
N GLY A 28 -11.64 -52.16 34.21
CA GLY A 28 -10.58 -53.00 34.77
C GLY A 28 -9.52 -52.26 35.61
N LYS A 29 -9.71 -50.96 35.87
CA LYS A 29 -8.86 -50.14 36.74
C LYS A 29 -9.27 -50.26 38.21
N THR A 30 -8.32 -50.16 39.13
CA THR A 30 -8.66 -50.03 40.56
C THR A 30 -9.21 -48.63 40.87
N VAL A 31 -9.80 -48.45 42.04
CA VAL A 31 -10.35 -47.15 42.49
C VAL A 31 -9.27 -46.06 42.49
N GLU A 32 -8.05 -46.40 42.89
CA GLU A 32 -6.91 -45.48 42.91
C GLU A 32 -6.45 -45.08 41.50
N GLU A 33 -6.41 -46.03 40.56
CA GLU A 33 -6.04 -45.76 39.18
C GLU A 33 -7.10 -44.91 38.46
N ALA A 34 -8.37 -45.19 38.73
CA ALA A 34 -9.49 -44.40 38.22
C ALA A 34 -9.46 -42.97 38.77
N ALA A 35 -9.18 -42.80 40.07
CA ALA A 35 -9.05 -41.48 40.69
C ALA A 35 -7.91 -40.65 40.08
N ALA A 36 -6.73 -41.24 39.88
CA ALA A 36 -5.59 -40.57 39.26
C ALA A 36 -5.85 -40.18 37.79
N LEU A 37 -6.56 -41.03 37.07
CA LEU A 37 -6.96 -40.80 35.68
C LEU A 37 -7.99 -39.67 35.54
N VAL A 38 -8.97 -39.62 36.45
CA VAL A 38 -9.95 -38.53 36.54
C VAL A 38 -9.26 -37.22 36.94
N GLU A 39 -8.35 -37.24 37.91
CA GLU A 39 -7.58 -36.04 38.30
C GLU A 39 -6.73 -35.50 37.15
N LYS A 40 -6.10 -36.40 36.38
CA LYS A 40 -5.37 -36.03 35.15
C LYS A 40 -6.30 -35.42 34.10
N TYR A 41 -7.48 -36.00 33.87
CA TYR A 41 -8.47 -35.49 32.93
C TYR A 41 -9.04 -34.12 33.35
N ILE A 42 -9.29 -33.93 34.65
CA ILE A 42 -9.72 -32.64 35.21
C ILE A 42 -8.62 -31.60 34.98
N LYS A 43 -7.37 -31.93 35.28
CA LYS A 43 -6.23 -31.03 35.08
C LYS A 43 -5.98 -30.69 33.60
N GLU A 44 -6.12 -31.67 32.70
CA GLU A 44 -6.06 -31.45 31.24
C GLU A 44 -7.23 -30.58 30.75
N SER A 45 -8.43 -30.79 31.28
CA SER A 45 -9.63 -30.00 30.96
C SER A 45 -9.55 -28.57 31.51
N GLU A 46 -9.03 -28.39 32.72
CA GLU A 46 -8.78 -27.09 33.34
C GLU A 46 -7.75 -26.29 32.52
N ASN A 47 -6.65 -26.94 32.10
CA ASN A 47 -5.67 -26.32 31.21
C ASN A 47 -6.29 -25.90 29.88
N ARG A 48 -7.16 -26.72 29.27
CA ARG A 48 -7.86 -26.33 28.02
C ARG A 48 -8.76 -25.12 28.21
N ILE A 49 -9.46 -25.01 29.33
CA ILE A 49 -10.31 -23.84 29.63
C ILE A 49 -9.45 -22.61 29.87
N VAL A 50 -8.37 -22.74 30.65
CA VAL A 50 -7.42 -21.64 30.90
C VAL A 50 -6.76 -21.19 29.59
N ASP A 51 -6.36 -22.12 28.73
CA ASP A 51 -5.76 -21.82 27.43
C ASP A 51 -6.77 -21.18 26.48
N ALA A 52 -8.03 -21.64 26.46
CA ALA A 52 -9.11 -21.00 25.69
C ALA A 52 -9.40 -19.57 26.18
N ILE A 53 -9.40 -19.34 27.51
CA ILE A 53 -9.55 -18.01 28.10
C ILE A 53 -8.35 -17.12 27.77
N ARG A 54 -7.13 -17.66 27.80
CA ARG A 54 -5.91 -16.93 27.43
C ARG A 54 -5.82 -16.65 25.94
N TYR A 55 -6.40 -17.50 25.11
CA TYR A 55 -6.44 -17.33 23.67
C TYR A 55 -7.45 -16.25 23.28
N HIS A 56 -8.63 -16.22 23.92
CA HIS A 56 -9.66 -15.24 23.58
C HIS A 56 -9.23 -13.81 23.91
N GLY A 57 -9.29 -12.91 22.92
CA GLY A 57 -8.85 -11.52 22.99
C GLY A 57 -7.33 -11.37 22.94
N SER A 58 -6.58 -12.45 22.68
CA SER A 58 -5.13 -12.42 22.60
C SER A 58 -4.62 -12.04 21.21
N PHE A 59 -3.34 -11.66 21.15
CA PHE A 59 -2.65 -11.47 19.88
C PHE A 59 -2.63 -12.76 19.04
N ALA A 60 -2.63 -13.95 19.66
CA ALA A 60 -2.64 -15.21 18.92
C ALA A 60 -3.99 -15.44 18.21
N GLU A 61 -5.11 -15.23 18.90
CA GLU A 61 -6.43 -15.28 18.26
C GLU A 61 -6.55 -14.25 17.14
N TYR A 62 -5.99 -13.07 17.35
CA TYR A 62 -5.98 -12.03 16.33
C TYR A 62 -5.18 -12.43 15.08
N ILE A 63 -3.95 -12.94 15.25
CA ILE A 63 -3.12 -13.45 14.15
C ILE A 63 -3.79 -14.60 13.41
N ASP A 64 -4.41 -15.53 14.14
CA ASP A 64 -5.11 -16.68 13.55
C ASP A 64 -6.39 -16.26 12.82
N GLY A 65 -7.02 -15.17 13.27
CA GLY A 65 -8.18 -14.54 12.63
C GLY A 65 -7.84 -13.78 11.35
N ILE A 66 -6.57 -13.40 11.13
CA ILE A 66 -6.13 -12.84 9.86
C ILE A 66 -6.03 -13.99 8.85
N GLY A 67 -7.15 -14.21 8.15
CA GLY A 67 -7.23 -15.15 7.05
C GLY A 67 -6.26 -14.78 5.93
N GLN A 68 -5.67 -15.79 5.29
CA GLN A 68 -4.95 -15.54 4.06
C GLN A 68 -5.93 -15.22 2.93
N SER A 69 -5.57 -14.21 2.16
CA SER A 69 -6.28 -13.85 0.94
C SER A 69 -6.39 -15.04 -0.01
N GLN A 70 -7.62 -15.38 -0.40
CA GLN A 70 -7.87 -16.44 -1.38
C GLN A 70 -7.36 -16.06 -2.76
N ASP A 71 -7.16 -17.07 -3.61
CA ASP A 71 -6.80 -16.83 -5.00
C ASP A 71 -7.88 -16.01 -5.71
N ASN A 72 -7.43 -15.02 -6.49
CA ASN A 72 -8.32 -14.18 -7.27
C ASN A 72 -8.49 -14.74 -8.69
N THR A 73 -9.69 -14.59 -9.24
CA THR A 73 -10.03 -15.13 -10.57
C THR A 73 -9.59 -14.23 -11.73
N ASN A 74 -9.28 -12.96 -11.47
CA ASN A 74 -8.80 -12.01 -12.45
C ASN A 74 -7.44 -12.46 -13.03
N ALA A 75 -7.33 -12.50 -14.36
CA ALA A 75 -6.09 -12.86 -15.06
C ALA A 75 -4.92 -11.88 -14.80
N PHE A 76 -5.21 -10.65 -14.38
CA PHE A 76 -4.22 -9.60 -14.16
C PHE A 76 -3.87 -9.40 -12.68
N HIS A 77 -4.61 -10.02 -11.76
CA HIS A 77 -4.41 -9.85 -10.33
C HIS A 77 -3.24 -10.71 -9.84
N TYR A 78 -2.41 -10.15 -8.96
CA TYR A 78 -1.23 -10.84 -8.42
C TYR A 78 -1.55 -12.15 -7.67
N ARG A 79 -2.78 -12.32 -7.14
CA ARG A 79 -3.23 -13.55 -6.46
C ARG A 79 -3.66 -14.66 -7.42
N ASN A 80 -3.60 -14.44 -8.74
CA ASN A 80 -3.90 -15.47 -9.72
C ASN A 80 -2.78 -16.51 -9.77
N GLU A 81 -3.04 -17.75 -9.34
CA GLU A 81 -2.03 -18.82 -9.27
C GLU A 81 -1.56 -19.34 -10.63
N LEU A 82 -2.38 -19.19 -11.68
CA LEU A 82 -2.06 -19.74 -13.00
C LEU A 82 -0.90 -18.98 -13.66
N LEU A 83 -0.67 -17.73 -13.26
CA LEU A 83 0.48 -16.96 -13.68
C LEU A 83 1.68 -17.26 -12.76
N LYS A 84 2.69 -17.95 -13.28
CA LYS A 84 3.89 -18.32 -12.51
C LYS A 84 4.78 -17.10 -12.27
N ILE A 85 5.59 -17.17 -11.20
CA ILE A 85 6.66 -16.19 -10.99
C ILE A 85 7.86 -16.54 -11.87
N GLN A 86 8.40 -15.54 -12.58
CA GLN A 86 9.53 -15.71 -13.50
C GLN A 86 10.59 -14.65 -13.23
N GLY A 87 11.87 -15.07 -13.27
CA GLY A 87 13.00 -14.14 -13.27
C GLY A 87 13.27 -13.41 -11.95
N ARG A 88 12.83 -13.98 -10.83
CA ARG A 88 12.97 -13.42 -9.46
C ARG A 88 13.78 -14.30 -8.52
N GLU A 89 14.62 -15.18 -9.06
CA GLU A 89 15.39 -16.16 -8.30
C GLU A 89 16.36 -15.49 -7.32
N THR A 90 16.97 -14.36 -7.72
CA THR A 90 17.87 -13.57 -6.87
C THR A 90 17.11 -12.95 -5.70
N GLU A 91 15.97 -12.34 -5.95
CA GLU A 91 15.10 -11.71 -4.95
C GLU A 91 14.53 -12.73 -3.96
N LEU A 92 14.11 -13.89 -4.45
CA LEU A 92 13.69 -15.00 -3.60
C LEU A 92 14.82 -15.50 -2.71
N LYS A 93 16.05 -15.58 -3.23
CA LYS A 93 17.22 -15.95 -2.42
C LYS A 93 17.47 -14.95 -1.29
N ILE A 94 17.37 -13.65 -1.57
CA ILE A 94 17.55 -12.58 -0.58
C ILE A 94 16.46 -12.65 0.50
N LEU A 95 15.21 -12.88 0.10
CA LEU A 95 14.10 -13.06 1.04
C LEU A 95 14.34 -14.28 1.96
N ASN A 96 14.85 -15.39 1.43
CA ASN A 96 15.24 -16.54 2.24
C ASN A 96 16.37 -16.21 3.22
N GLU A 97 17.43 -15.53 2.78
CA GLU A 97 18.53 -15.09 3.64
C GLU A 97 18.02 -14.16 4.79
N PHE A 98 17.06 -13.29 4.50
CA PHE A 98 16.41 -12.43 5.49
C PHE A 98 15.59 -13.22 6.52
N ILE A 99 14.87 -14.25 6.09
CA ILE A 99 14.11 -15.14 7.01
C ILE A 99 15.05 -15.94 7.90
N GLU A 100 16.14 -16.46 7.35
CA GLU A 100 17.10 -17.30 8.06
C GLU A 100 17.94 -16.52 9.07
N ASP A 101 18.12 -15.21 8.86
CA ASP A 101 18.91 -14.31 9.69
C ASP A 101 18.72 -14.52 11.20
N ASP A 102 19.78 -14.46 12.00
CA ASP A 102 19.72 -14.75 13.43
C ASP A 102 19.04 -13.67 14.27
N GLU A 103 18.87 -12.46 13.75
CA GLU A 103 18.26 -11.36 14.49
C GLU A 103 16.81 -11.67 14.91
N ALA A 104 16.46 -11.32 16.14
CA ALA A 104 15.13 -11.63 16.68
C ALA A 104 14.03 -10.76 16.03
N LEU A 105 14.37 -9.54 15.63
CA LEU A 105 13.47 -8.62 14.93
C LEU A 105 14.22 -8.03 13.75
N SER A 106 13.61 -8.02 12.58
CA SER A 106 14.18 -7.33 11.42
C SER A 106 13.10 -6.89 10.46
N TRP A 107 13.40 -5.86 9.68
CA TRP A 107 12.54 -5.44 8.58
C TRP A 107 13.31 -5.21 7.29
N MET A 108 12.62 -5.37 6.17
CA MET A 108 13.07 -4.91 4.86
C MET A 108 11.89 -4.32 4.07
N ALA A 109 12.20 -3.56 3.03
CA ALA A 109 11.23 -3.00 2.12
C ALA A 109 11.46 -3.49 0.70
N VAL A 110 10.44 -4.08 0.10
CA VAL A 110 10.42 -4.50 -1.29
C VAL A 110 9.85 -3.36 -2.12
N THR A 111 10.69 -2.72 -2.94
CA THR A 111 10.33 -1.48 -3.64
C THR A 111 10.39 -1.58 -5.16
N GLY A 112 9.73 -0.67 -5.88
CA GLY A 112 9.68 -0.66 -7.34
C GLY A 112 8.34 -0.16 -7.89
N PRO A 113 8.25 0.15 -9.19
CA PRO A 113 7.07 0.79 -9.75
C PRO A 113 5.81 -0.09 -9.67
N GLY A 114 4.63 0.54 -9.70
CA GLY A 114 3.35 -0.17 -9.76
C GLY A 114 3.26 -1.03 -11.02
N GLY A 115 2.92 -2.31 -10.90
CA GLY A 115 2.92 -3.29 -12.01
C GLY A 115 4.23 -4.06 -12.21
N ALA A 116 5.26 -3.86 -11.38
CA ALA A 116 6.54 -4.59 -11.47
C ALA A 116 6.53 -6.03 -10.91
N GLY A 117 5.47 -6.40 -10.18
CA GLY A 117 5.31 -7.74 -9.57
C GLY A 117 5.71 -7.87 -8.09
N LYS A 118 5.77 -6.76 -7.32
CA LYS A 118 6.11 -6.79 -5.89
C LYS A 118 5.16 -7.68 -5.07
N SER A 119 3.86 -7.39 -5.11
CA SER A 119 2.85 -8.17 -4.39
C SER A 119 2.78 -9.61 -4.91
N LYS A 120 3.04 -9.85 -6.21
CA LYS A 120 3.15 -11.21 -6.79
C LYS A 120 4.32 -12.00 -6.20
N LEU A 121 5.49 -11.37 -6.10
CA LEU A 121 6.69 -11.96 -5.49
C LEU A 121 6.43 -12.39 -4.05
N LEU A 122 5.90 -11.47 -3.24
CA LEU A 122 5.67 -11.74 -1.82
C LEU A 122 4.50 -12.67 -1.58
N TYR A 123 3.49 -12.67 -2.45
CA TYR A 123 2.38 -13.63 -2.38
C TYR A 123 2.88 -15.05 -2.60
N HIS A 124 3.72 -15.26 -3.63
CA HIS A 124 4.36 -16.55 -3.86
C HIS A 124 5.26 -16.96 -2.70
N PHE A 125 6.12 -16.05 -2.24
CA PHE A 125 7.02 -16.30 -1.12
C PHE A 125 6.26 -16.65 0.17
N ALA A 126 5.20 -15.91 0.49
CA ALA A 126 4.39 -16.15 1.69
C ALA A 126 3.67 -17.51 1.65
N LYS A 127 3.27 -17.99 0.46
CA LYS A 127 2.72 -19.33 0.26
C LYS A 127 3.77 -20.42 0.44
N ASP A 128 4.95 -20.26 -0.16
CA ASP A 128 6.07 -21.20 0.05
C ASP A 128 6.46 -21.29 1.53
N MET A 129 6.33 -20.17 2.26
CA MET A 129 6.59 -20.10 3.69
C MET A 129 5.62 -20.94 4.55
N GLU A 130 4.40 -21.22 4.09
CA GLU A 130 3.43 -22.07 4.82
C GLU A 130 3.89 -23.51 4.96
N ILE A 131 4.79 -23.97 4.08
CA ILE A 131 5.39 -25.30 4.16
C ILE A 131 6.29 -25.42 5.40
N TYR A 132 6.80 -24.31 5.93
CA TYR A 132 7.68 -24.29 7.10
C TYR A 132 6.88 -24.12 8.40
N PRO A 133 6.72 -25.19 9.22
CA PRO A 133 5.83 -25.17 10.38
C PRO A 133 6.28 -24.19 11.50
N LYS A 134 7.52 -23.68 11.42
CA LYS A 134 8.07 -22.71 12.36
C LYS A 134 7.67 -21.27 12.04
N TRP A 135 7.07 -21.01 10.88
CA TRP A 135 6.70 -19.68 10.43
C TRP A 135 5.21 -19.60 10.14
N LYS A 136 4.62 -18.46 10.50
CA LYS A 136 3.30 -18.06 10.06
C LYS A 136 3.45 -16.77 9.26
N SER A 137 2.96 -16.78 8.03
CA SER A 137 2.86 -15.58 7.20
C SER A 137 1.50 -14.91 7.43
N VAL A 138 1.51 -13.59 7.59
CA VAL A 138 0.30 -12.76 7.70
C VAL A 138 0.42 -11.52 6.83
N TRP A 139 -0.65 -11.21 6.12
CA TRP A 139 -0.79 -9.97 5.36
C TRP A 139 -1.59 -8.99 6.19
N ILE A 140 -1.01 -7.83 6.43
CA ILE A 140 -1.58 -6.79 7.29
C ILE A 140 -1.90 -5.58 6.41
N HIS A 141 -3.13 -5.09 6.54
CA HIS A 141 -3.58 -3.85 5.94
C HIS A 141 -3.89 -2.81 7.03
N THR A 142 -4.27 -1.60 6.64
CA THR A 142 -4.54 -0.47 7.55
C THR A 142 -5.46 -0.84 8.71
N GLU A 143 -6.56 -1.53 8.42
CA GLU A 143 -7.56 -1.99 9.40
C GLU A 143 -6.95 -2.89 10.48
N ASN A 144 -5.88 -3.61 10.15
CA ASN A 144 -5.24 -4.53 11.07
C ASN A 144 -4.20 -3.86 11.98
N CYS A 145 -3.45 -2.90 11.44
CA CYS A 145 -2.36 -2.20 12.15
C CYS A 145 -2.80 -1.51 13.45
N GLU A 146 -3.96 -0.86 13.46
CA GLU A 146 -4.46 -0.20 14.67
C GLU A 146 -4.64 -1.16 15.84
N GLN A 147 -5.13 -2.38 15.57
CA GLN A 147 -5.34 -3.39 16.61
C GLN A 147 -4.01 -3.91 17.16
N PHE A 148 -2.99 -4.04 16.32
CA PHE A 148 -1.67 -4.53 16.73
C PHE A 148 -1.00 -3.68 17.80
N ILE A 149 -1.21 -2.36 17.77
CA ILE A 149 -0.67 -1.42 18.75
C ILE A 149 -1.41 -1.51 20.09
N ARG A 150 -2.65 -2.00 20.12
CA ARG A 150 -3.46 -2.11 21.34
C ARG A 150 -3.04 -3.26 22.25
N PHE A 151 -2.40 -4.28 21.69
CA PHE A 151 -1.84 -5.37 22.50
C PHE A 151 -0.65 -4.89 23.33
N ASN A 152 -0.50 -5.46 24.53
CA ASN A 152 0.69 -5.30 25.37
C ASN A 152 1.53 -6.59 25.45
N GLU A 153 0.98 -7.71 24.96
CA GLU A 153 1.65 -8.99 24.80
C GLU A 153 1.37 -9.54 23.40
N TRP A 154 2.43 -9.86 22.66
CA TRP A 154 2.39 -10.35 21.28
C TRP A 154 2.84 -11.81 21.17
N ARG A 155 2.54 -12.64 22.17
CA ARG A 155 2.96 -14.05 22.17
C ARG A 155 2.29 -14.80 21.00
N TYR A 156 3.08 -15.54 20.24
CA TYR A 156 2.62 -16.47 19.22
C TYR A 156 3.56 -17.70 19.22
N PRO A 157 3.06 -18.93 18.98
CA PRO A 157 3.86 -20.15 19.10
C PRO A 157 4.94 -20.33 18.02
N CYS A 158 4.82 -19.61 16.90
CA CYS A 158 5.73 -19.68 15.77
C CYS A 158 6.33 -18.31 15.45
N ASN A 159 7.40 -18.28 14.65
CA ASN A 159 7.93 -17.04 14.10
C ASN A 159 6.91 -16.38 13.17
N LEU A 160 6.96 -15.07 13.05
CA LEU A 160 6.02 -14.31 12.23
C LEU A 160 6.71 -13.63 11.06
N LEU A 161 6.21 -13.91 9.85
CA LEU A 161 6.45 -13.10 8.67
C LEU A 161 5.24 -12.20 8.46
N ILE A 162 5.45 -10.90 8.61
CA ILE A 162 4.45 -9.86 8.46
C ILE A 162 4.70 -9.14 7.14
N VAL A 163 3.76 -9.28 6.20
CA VAL A 163 3.78 -8.54 4.93
C VAL A 163 2.80 -7.39 5.02
N ILE A 164 3.27 -6.18 4.72
CA ILE A 164 2.47 -4.96 4.76
C ILE A 164 2.45 -4.35 3.36
N ASP A 165 1.35 -4.54 2.65
CA ASP A 165 1.14 -3.90 1.35
C ASP A 165 0.62 -2.46 1.55
N TYR A 166 1.10 -1.53 0.72
CA TYR A 166 0.88 -0.08 0.88
C TYR A 166 1.31 0.43 2.26
N ALA A 167 2.54 0.09 2.66
CA ALA A 167 3.07 0.39 3.99
C ALA A 167 2.96 1.86 4.39
N GLY A 168 2.90 2.79 3.44
CA GLY A 168 2.73 4.21 3.71
C GLY A 168 1.51 4.55 4.55
N THR A 169 0.40 3.79 4.51
CA THR A 169 -0.81 4.12 5.30
C THR A 169 -0.60 3.84 6.77
N VAL A 170 0.27 2.88 7.07
CA VAL A 170 0.50 2.33 8.41
C VAL A 170 1.92 2.57 8.91
N ALA A 171 2.76 3.28 8.14
CA ALA A 171 4.19 3.35 8.40
C ALA A 171 4.49 3.87 9.81
N SER A 172 3.85 4.97 10.24
CA SER A 172 4.02 5.51 11.59
C SER A 172 3.69 4.49 12.67
N ASP A 173 2.59 3.77 12.49
CA ASP A 173 2.08 2.81 13.44
C ASP A 173 2.93 1.53 13.47
N ALA A 174 3.38 1.05 12.32
CA ALA A 174 4.35 -0.03 12.22
C ALA A 174 5.67 0.32 12.92
N GLY A 175 6.13 1.57 12.79
CA GLY A 175 7.31 2.08 13.50
C GLY A 175 7.18 2.01 15.01
N LYS A 176 6.07 2.55 15.55
CA LYS A 176 5.74 2.46 16.99
C LYS A 176 5.61 1.01 17.45
N TRP A 177 5.04 0.14 16.63
CA TRP A 177 4.89 -1.27 16.96
C TRP A 177 6.25 -1.97 17.07
N MET A 178 7.16 -1.74 16.12
CA MET A 178 8.52 -2.29 16.17
C MET A 178 9.27 -1.83 17.42
N GLU A 179 9.18 -0.55 17.80
CA GLU A 179 9.75 -0.03 19.06
C GLU A 179 9.20 -0.77 20.29
N ARG A 180 7.89 -1.02 20.34
CA ARG A 180 7.26 -1.75 21.44
C ARG A 180 7.68 -3.23 21.47
N LEU A 181 7.74 -3.89 20.32
CA LEU A 181 8.20 -5.27 20.21
C LEU A 181 9.63 -5.44 20.66
N GLU A 182 10.53 -4.52 20.27
CA GLU A 182 11.94 -4.59 20.66
C GLU A 182 12.12 -4.58 22.18
N ARG A 183 11.30 -3.82 22.90
CA ARG A 183 11.31 -3.76 24.37
C ARG A 183 10.56 -4.90 25.05
N SER A 184 9.76 -5.66 24.31
CA SER A 184 8.92 -6.71 24.86
C SER A 184 9.63 -8.06 24.93
N ARG A 185 9.41 -8.77 26.05
CA ARG A 185 9.76 -10.19 26.20
C ARG A 185 8.61 -11.12 25.84
N TYR A 186 7.43 -10.57 25.56
CA TYR A 186 6.20 -11.30 25.24
C TYR A 186 5.93 -11.19 23.74
N ARG A 187 6.78 -11.82 22.95
CA ARG A 187 6.73 -11.82 21.48
C ARG A 187 7.28 -13.14 20.93
N PRO A 188 7.09 -13.43 19.62
CA PRO A 188 7.72 -14.59 18.99
C PRO A 188 9.24 -14.47 18.98
N ASP A 189 9.93 -15.60 18.84
CA ASP A 189 11.39 -15.67 18.78
C ASP A 189 11.94 -14.83 17.63
N LYS A 190 11.40 -15.03 16.42
CA LYS A 190 11.68 -14.17 15.25
C LYS A 190 10.41 -13.50 14.73
N VAL A 191 10.52 -12.20 14.46
CA VAL A 191 9.52 -11.43 13.70
C VAL A 191 10.22 -10.74 12.53
N ARG A 192 9.62 -10.84 11.35
CA ARG A 192 10.12 -10.27 10.10
C ARG A 192 9.05 -9.41 9.49
N PHE A 193 9.36 -8.13 9.30
CA PHE A 193 8.48 -7.19 8.59
C PHE A 193 8.96 -7.03 7.16
N VAL A 194 8.06 -7.18 6.21
CA VAL A 194 8.29 -6.87 4.80
C VAL A 194 7.30 -5.81 4.37
N PHE A 195 7.80 -4.60 4.12
CA PHE A 195 7.01 -3.49 3.61
C PHE A 195 7.02 -3.49 2.08
N ILE A 196 5.86 -3.32 1.46
CA ILE A 196 5.76 -3.17 0.00
C ILE A 196 5.47 -1.71 -0.30
N GLU A 197 6.36 -1.08 -1.05
CA GLU A 197 6.19 0.32 -1.45
C GLU A 197 6.68 0.63 -2.85
N ARG A 198 6.27 1.76 -3.40
CA ARG A 198 6.72 2.17 -4.74
C ARG A 198 8.13 2.74 -4.72
N GLU A 199 8.43 3.53 -3.70
CA GLU A 199 9.66 4.31 -3.58
C GLU A 199 10.63 3.66 -2.59
N GLY A 200 11.91 3.60 -2.96
CA GLY A 200 13.01 3.24 -2.08
C GLY A 200 13.91 4.45 -1.81
N ILE A 201 15.09 4.22 -1.22
CA ILE A 201 16.10 5.27 -1.10
C ILE A 201 16.61 5.63 -2.50
N GLU A 202 16.58 6.92 -2.82
CA GLU A 202 17.11 7.42 -4.08
C GLU A 202 18.64 7.46 -4.08
N LYS A 203 19.25 7.48 -5.28
CA LYS A 203 20.71 7.53 -5.44
C LYS A 203 21.36 8.78 -4.82
N ASN A 204 20.61 9.86 -4.67
CA ASN A 204 21.03 11.10 -4.01
C ASN A 204 20.95 11.03 -2.47
N GLY A 205 20.53 9.89 -1.90
CA GLY A 205 20.34 9.69 -0.47
C GLY A 205 18.98 10.19 0.05
N SER A 206 18.09 10.68 -0.83
CA SER A 206 16.74 11.06 -0.45
C SER A 206 15.96 9.84 0.02
N VAL A 207 15.27 10.00 1.14
CA VAL A 207 14.47 8.96 1.78
C VAL A 207 12.99 9.19 1.47
N PRO A 208 12.24 8.15 1.05
CA PRO A 208 10.84 8.31 0.70
C PRO A 208 10.02 8.63 1.94
N LEU A 209 8.91 9.33 1.74
CA LEU A 209 8.11 9.84 2.84
C LEU A 209 7.59 8.74 3.77
N TRP A 210 7.11 7.64 3.18
CA TRP A 210 6.61 6.51 3.96
C TRP A 210 7.69 6.00 4.93
N TYR A 211 8.96 6.04 4.53
CA TYR A 211 10.08 5.63 5.39
C TYR A 211 10.39 6.67 6.46
N GLN A 212 10.25 7.96 6.17
CA GLN A 212 10.33 9.02 7.20
C GLN A 212 9.23 8.81 8.26
N ASN A 213 7.99 8.52 7.83
CA ASN A 213 6.89 8.20 8.72
C ASN A 213 7.15 6.92 9.53
N LEU A 214 7.74 5.90 8.90
CA LEU A 214 8.15 4.67 9.58
C LEU A 214 9.16 4.96 10.68
N LYS A 215 10.20 5.75 10.37
CA LYS A 215 11.22 6.16 11.33
C LYS A 215 10.64 6.97 12.48
N GLY A 216 9.72 7.89 12.20
CA GLY A 216 9.26 8.84 13.21
C GLY A 216 10.42 9.62 13.80
N SER A 217 10.39 9.89 15.10
CA SER A 217 11.44 10.66 15.80
C SER A 217 11.94 9.95 17.08
N GLY A 218 13.03 10.48 17.65
CA GLY A 218 13.55 10.01 18.94
C GLY A 218 13.98 8.54 18.92
N GLU A 219 13.45 7.75 19.85
CA GLU A 219 13.84 6.34 19.99
C GLU A 219 13.22 5.42 18.93
N GLN A 220 12.06 5.78 18.38
CA GLN A 220 11.46 5.08 17.25
C GLN A 220 12.44 5.10 16.06
N ALA A 221 13.02 6.26 15.75
CA ALA A 221 13.95 6.41 14.63
C ALA A 221 15.18 5.52 14.79
N ARG A 222 15.78 5.48 15.99
CA ARG A 222 16.94 4.62 16.29
C ARG A 222 16.59 3.14 16.22
N CYS A 223 15.40 2.76 16.69
CA CYS A 223 14.89 1.39 16.58
C CYS A 223 14.74 0.98 15.12
N VAL A 224 14.02 1.77 14.32
CA VAL A 224 13.78 1.48 12.90
C VAL A 224 15.09 1.38 12.13
N GLU A 225 16.04 2.28 12.36
CA GLU A 225 17.35 2.21 11.71
C GLU A 225 18.16 0.98 12.08
N ARG A 226 18.09 0.54 13.34
CA ARG A 226 18.79 -0.64 13.86
C ARG A 226 18.17 -1.94 13.36
N LEU A 227 16.85 -2.03 13.31
CA LEU A 227 16.12 -3.22 12.87
C LEU A 227 16.12 -3.42 11.35
N GLY A 228 16.52 -2.41 10.57
CA GLY A 228 16.60 -2.52 9.12
C GLY A 228 17.68 -3.52 8.69
N TRP A 229 17.29 -4.55 7.94
CA TRP A 229 18.20 -5.60 7.49
C TRP A 229 19.04 -5.15 6.30
N LYS A 230 20.34 -4.89 6.51
CA LYS A 230 21.24 -4.23 5.55
C LYS A 230 22.29 -5.15 4.94
N LYS A 231 22.10 -6.48 5.00
CA LYS A 231 23.12 -7.45 4.53
C LYS A 231 23.19 -7.54 3.01
N TYR A 232 22.12 -7.15 2.32
CA TYR A 232 22.07 -7.04 0.87
C TYR A 232 22.16 -5.56 0.47
N ASP A 233 23.30 -5.14 -0.06
CA ASP A 233 23.55 -3.78 -0.58
C ASP A 233 23.58 -2.63 0.46
N GLY A 234 23.76 -2.94 1.75
CA GLY A 234 23.96 -1.93 2.79
C GLY A 234 22.72 -1.10 3.14
N THR A 235 21.57 -1.38 2.51
CA THR A 235 20.28 -0.72 2.78
C THR A 235 19.22 -1.76 3.09
N PRO A 236 18.15 -1.41 3.84
CA PRO A 236 17.01 -2.30 4.06
C PRO A 236 16.04 -2.36 2.88
N PHE A 237 16.40 -1.82 1.71
CA PHE A 237 15.53 -1.69 0.54
C PHE A 237 15.94 -2.70 -0.54
N LEU A 238 15.09 -3.70 -0.76
CA LEU A 238 15.17 -4.60 -1.90
C LEU A 238 14.41 -3.97 -3.08
N GLN A 239 15.12 -3.19 -3.89
CA GLN A 239 14.54 -2.61 -5.11
C GLN A 239 14.42 -3.69 -6.19
N LEU A 240 13.19 -3.91 -6.69
CA LEU A 240 12.96 -4.84 -7.79
C LEU A 240 13.51 -4.26 -9.10
N PRO A 241 14.48 -4.93 -9.74
CA PRO A 241 14.90 -4.57 -11.08
C PRO A 241 13.79 -4.88 -12.10
N ALA A 242 13.88 -4.21 -13.25
CA ALA A 242 13.09 -4.61 -14.41
C ALA A 242 13.57 -5.98 -14.91
N LEU A 243 12.63 -6.79 -15.40
CA LEU A 243 12.95 -8.12 -15.93
C LEU A 243 13.65 -8.04 -17.30
N GLU A 244 14.47 -9.05 -17.57
CA GLU A 244 15.10 -9.26 -18.87
C GLU A 244 14.09 -9.79 -19.91
N SER A 245 14.38 -9.56 -21.20
CA SER A 245 13.44 -9.89 -22.29
C SER A 245 13.08 -11.39 -22.34
N ASP A 246 14.03 -12.27 -22.02
CA ASP A 246 13.81 -13.72 -21.96
C ASP A 246 12.91 -14.12 -20.78
N GLN A 247 13.01 -13.41 -19.66
CA GLN A 247 12.13 -13.60 -18.50
C GLN A 247 10.71 -13.11 -18.80
N LEU A 248 10.58 -11.96 -19.46
CA LEU A 248 9.29 -11.43 -19.90
C LEU A 248 8.63 -12.32 -20.96
N GLU A 249 9.41 -12.93 -21.85
CA GLU A 249 8.91 -13.88 -22.85
C GLU A 249 8.25 -15.10 -22.19
N LYS A 250 8.87 -15.67 -21.15
CA LYS A 250 8.28 -16.77 -20.37
C LYS A 250 6.95 -16.38 -19.71
N ILE A 251 6.82 -15.15 -19.23
CA ILE A 251 5.56 -14.64 -18.66
C ILE A 251 4.47 -14.59 -19.74
N ILE A 252 4.81 -14.18 -20.96
CA ILE A 252 3.88 -14.18 -22.10
C ILE A 252 3.43 -15.62 -22.42
N GLU A 253 4.35 -16.58 -22.39
CA GLU A 253 4.05 -18.00 -22.61
C GLU A 253 3.13 -18.57 -21.53
N ASP A 254 3.44 -18.34 -20.24
CA ASP A 254 2.60 -18.76 -19.12
C ASP A 254 1.19 -18.14 -19.21
N TYR A 255 1.10 -16.86 -19.60
CA TYR A 255 -0.18 -16.18 -19.79
C TYR A 255 -0.99 -16.77 -20.95
N ALA A 256 -0.34 -17.07 -22.08
CA ALA A 256 -0.99 -17.71 -23.22
C ALA A 256 -1.47 -19.13 -22.87
N GLU A 257 -0.66 -19.90 -22.16
CA GLU A 257 -0.98 -21.24 -21.66
C GLU A 257 -2.21 -21.21 -20.74
N MET A 258 -2.25 -20.27 -19.79
CA MET A 258 -3.42 -20.03 -18.93
C MET A 258 -4.70 -19.78 -19.74
N ARG A 259 -4.58 -19.07 -20.87
CA ARG A 259 -5.70 -18.77 -21.78
C ARG A 259 -5.99 -19.89 -22.77
N LYS A 260 -5.28 -21.02 -22.68
CA LYS A 260 -5.36 -22.16 -23.61
C LYS A 260 -5.13 -21.74 -25.06
N LYS A 261 -4.23 -20.78 -25.28
CA LYS A 261 -3.85 -20.24 -26.58
C LYS A 261 -2.34 -20.44 -26.79
N VAL A 262 -1.89 -20.38 -28.04
CA VAL A 262 -0.48 -20.49 -28.42
C VAL A 262 -0.11 -19.25 -29.21
N LEU A 263 1.04 -18.65 -28.88
CA LEU A 263 1.60 -17.51 -29.61
C LEU A 263 2.80 -17.97 -30.44
N SER A 264 2.94 -17.40 -31.64
CA SER A 264 4.15 -17.58 -32.44
C SER A 264 5.32 -16.76 -31.88
N ASP A 265 6.56 -17.13 -32.22
CA ASP A 265 7.74 -16.35 -31.85
C ASP A 265 7.74 -14.92 -32.40
N GLU A 266 7.04 -14.69 -33.52
CA GLU A 266 6.84 -13.36 -34.08
C GLU A 266 5.89 -12.54 -33.20
N GLN A 267 4.78 -13.14 -32.75
CA GLN A 267 3.84 -12.48 -31.85
C GLN A 267 4.48 -12.15 -30.50
N LYS A 268 5.26 -13.06 -29.91
CA LYS A 268 5.99 -12.82 -28.66
C LYS A 268 6.94 -11.64 -28.77
N ARG A 269 7.79 -11.61 -29.83
CA ARG A 269 8.70 -10.49 -30.11
C ARG A 269 7.95 -9.18 -30.32
N TRP A 270 6.83 -9.23 -31.03
CA TRP A 270 5.99 -8.06 -31.28
C TRP A 270 5.37 -7.52 -29.98
N ILE A 271 4.85 -8.39 -29.11
CA ILE A 271 4.30 -8.02 -27.79
C ILE A 271 5.37 -7.30 -26.96
N LEU A 272 6.58 -7.85 -26.86
CA LEU A 272 7.66 -7.24 -26.08
C LEU A 272 8.06 -5.86 -26.63
N ALA A 273 8.26 -5.77 -27.95
CA ALA A 273 8.59 -4.50 -28.60
C ALA A 273 7.52 -3.44 -28.36
N LYS A 274 6.24 -3.82 -28.45
CA LYS A 274 5.12 -2.90 -28.21
C LYS A 274 4.98 -2.49 -26.76
N ALA A 275 5.12 -3.43 -25.81
CA ALA A 275 5.12 -3.11 -24.40
C ALA A 275 6.23 -2.09 -24.07
N GLU A 276 7.42 -2.25 -24.66
CA GLU A 276 8.55 -1.32 -24.48
C GLU A 276 8.32 0.06 -25.12
N GLU A 277 7.53 0.16 -26.20
CA GLU A 277 7.08 1.44 -26.75
C GLU A 277 6.07 2.14 -25.81
N ILE A 278 5.20 1.36 -25.15
CA ILE A 278 4.14 1.86 -24.25
C ILE A 278 4.72 2.32 -22.91
N ASP A 279 5.69 1.59 -22.37
CA ASP A 279 6.16 1.77 -20.98
C ASP A 279 7.66 1.58 -20.83
N ARG A 280 8.33 2.56 -20.20
CA ARG A 280 9.79 2.57 -19.96
C ARG A 280 10.19 3.09 -18.58
N LYS A 281 9.37 2.87 -17.54
CA LYS A 281 9.63 3.43 -16.20
C LYS A 281 10.99 3.06 -15.57
N GLN A 282 11.56 1.90 -15.90
CA GLN A 282 12.90 1.48 -15.47
C GLN A 282 13.80 1.13 -16.68
N GLY A 283 13.62 1.83 -17.79
CA GLY A 283 14.30 1.53 -19.06
C GLY A 283 13.75 0.30 -19.80
N LYS A 284 12.76 -0.38 -19.22
CA LYS A 284 12.07 -1.56 -19.76
C LYS A 284 10.59 -1.55 -19.35
N PRO A 285 9.73 -2.31 -20.05
CA PRO A 285 8.32 -2.38 -19.73
C PRO A 285 8.07 -3.12 -18.42
N ARG A 286 7.10 -2.62 -17.65
CA ARG A 286 6.60 -3.29 -16.46
C ARG A 286 5.84 -4.56 -16.84
N VAL A 287 5.94 -5.59 -15.99
CA VAL A 287 5.33 -6.91 -16.19
C VAL A 287 3.84 -6.81 -16.52
N LEU A 288 3.10 -5.99 -15.79
CA LEU A 288 1.66 -5.84 -16.01
C LEU A 288 1.33 -5.25 -17.40
N ILE A 289 2.16 -4.35 -17.93
CA ILE A 289 1.98 -3.80 -19.28
C ILE A 289 2.22 -4.89 -20.33
N VAL A 290 3.26 -5.72 -20.14
CA VAL A 290 3.53 -6.87 -21.01
C VAL A 290 2.33 -7.82 -21.05
N ILE A 291 1.71 -8.09 -19.89
CA ILE A 291 0.52 -8.94 -19.81
C ILE A 291 -0.68 -8.30 -20.50
N PHE A 292 -0.91 -6.99 -20.34
CA PHE A 292 -1.98 -6.29 -21.06
C PHE A 292 -1.78 -6.34 -22.58
N THR A 293 -0.55 -6.15 -23.05
CA THR A 293 -0.21 -6.25 -24.47
C THR A 293 -0.44 -7.68 -24.98
N ALA A 294 -0.06 -8.70 -24.19
CA ALA A 294 -0.32 -10.09 -24.52
C ALA A 294 -1.82 -10.43 -24.58
N ASP A 295 -2.63 -9.99 -23.61
CA ASP A 295 -4.09 -10.17 -23.63
C ASP A 295 -4.71 -9.54 -24.87
N ALA A 296 -4.30 -8.30 -25.21
CA ALA A 296 -4.80 -7.64 -26.40
C ALA A 296 -4.51 -8.43 -27.69
N VAL A 297 -3.29 -8.93 -27.86
CA VAL A 297 -2.91 -9.74 -29.04
C VAL A 297 -3.66 -11.06 -29.06
N LEU A 298 -3.77 -11.73 -27.91
CA LEU A 298 -4.50 -13.01 -27.79
C LEU A 298 -5.99 -12.86 -28.09
N GLU A 299 -6.59 -11.72 -27.75
CA GLU A 299 -7.99 -11.40 -28.06
C GLU A 299 -8.17 -10.79 -29.46
N GLY A 300 -7.11 -10.70 -30.27
CA GLY A 300 -7.17 -10.18 -31.64
C GLY A 300 -7.55 -8.70 -31.70
N ARG A 301 -7.19 -7.92 -30.68
CA ARG A 301 -7.52 -6.49 -30.61
C ARG A 301 -6.57 -5.67 -31.47
N GLU A 302 -7.14 -4.72 -32.20
CA GLU A 302 -6.41 -3.73 -32.97
C GLU A 302 -6.64 -2.34 -32.39
N TYR A 303 -5.58 -1.74 -31.85
CA TYR A 303 -5.62 -0.34 -31.38
C TYR A 303 -5.09 0.60 -32.44
N LYS A 304 -5.77 1.74 -32.62
CA LYS A 304 -5.27 2.85 -33.43
C LYS A 304 -3.99 3.45 -32.86
N GLN A 305 -3.91 3.49 -31.52
CA GLN A 305 -2.76 3.94 -30.76
C GLN A 305 -2.49 2.91 -29.67
N TRP A 306 -1.28 2.36 -29.65
CA TRP A 306 -0.81 1.45 -28.62
C TRP A 306 -0.21 2.28 -27.49
N ASP A 307 -1.07 2.77 -26.61
CA ASP A 307 -0.69 3.46 -25.39
C ASP A 307 -1.45 2.89 -24.18
N ILE A 308 -0.97 3.21 -22.98
CA ILE A 308 -1.54 2.70 -21.73
C ILE A 308 -3.01 3.09 -21.56
N GLN A 309 -3.41 4.26 -22.05
CA GLN A 309 -4.76 4.79 -21.91
C GLN A 309 -5.75 3.94 -22.72
N HIS A 310 -5.53 3.77 -24.02
CA HIS A 310 -6.45 3.02 -24.88
C HIS A 310 -6.54 1.54 -24.49
N MET A 311 -5.44 0.97 -24.00
CA MET A 311 -5.44 -0.41 -23.52
C MET A 311 -6.30 -0.59 -22.26
N ILE A 312 -6.11 0.29 -21.27
CA ILE A 312 -6.88 0.24 -20.02
C ILE A 312 -8.35 0.61 -20.27
N ASP A 313 -8.63 1.58 -21.14
CA ASP A 313 -9.99 1.96 -21.56
C ASP A 313 -10.80 0.76 -22.04
N GLU A 314 -10.24 -0.07 -22.94
CA GLU A 314 -10.96 -1.24 -23.45
C GLU A 314 -11.12 -2.34 -22.38
N ILE A 315 -10.16 -2.50 -21.46
CA ILE A 315 -10.31 -3.42 -20.33
C ILE A 315 -11.46 -2.96 -19.42
N ILE A 316 -11.47 -1.68 -19.04
CA ILE A 316 -12.52 -1.09 -18.20
C ILE A 316 -13.89 -1.16 -18.88
N LYS A 317 -13.94 -0.92 -20.19
CA LYS A 317 -15.17 -1.03 -20.97
C LYS A 317 -15.72 -2.46 -20.91
N LYS A 318 -14.87 -3.47 -21.07
CA LYS A 318 -15.27 -4.88 -20.93
C LYS A 318 -15.78 -5.19 -19.52
N TYR A 319 -15.11 -4.72 -18.48
CA TYR A 319 -15.57 -4.88 -17.09
C TYR A 319 -16.91 -4.19 -16.87
N SER A 320 -17.05 -2.95 -17.32
CA SER A 320 -18.26 -2.15 -17.18
C SER A 320 -19.45 -2.79 -17.91
N GLU A 321 -19.24 -3.31 -19.12
CA GLU A 321 -20.26 -4.05 -19.87
C GLU A 321 -20.66 -5.34 -19.15
N HIS A 322 -19.68 -6.06 -18.59
CA HIS A 322 -19.94 -7.27 -17.80
C HIS A 322 -20.75 -6.96 -16.54
N TRP A 323 -20.28 -6.03 -15.70
CA TRP A 323 -20.98 -5.61 -14.49
C TRP A 323 -22.38 -5.10 -14.79
N LYS A 324 -22.55 -4.26 -15.81
CA LYS A 324 -23.86 -3.75 -16.20
C LYS A 324 -24.82 -4.87 -16.61
N LYS A 325 -24.37 -5.77 -17.49
CA LYS A 325 -25.24 -6.77 -18.11
C LYS A 325 -25.51 -7.96 -17.20
N ILE A 326 -24.47 -8.46 -16.53
CA ILE A 326 -24.50 -9.69 -15.75
C ILE A 326 -24.81 -9.36 -14.29
N SER A 327 -23.92 -8.63 -13.64
CA SER A 327 -24.01 -8.38 -12.19
C SER A 327 -25.19 -7.48 -11.80
N CYS A 328 -25.38 -6.37 -12.52
CA CYS A 328 -26.48 -5.42 -12.29
C CYS A 328 -27.76 -5.77 -13.08
N ARG A 329 -27.77 -6.87 -13.85
CA ARG A 329 -28.94 -7.32 -14.64
C ARG A 329 -29.55 -6.24 -15.55
N ASN A 330 -28.73 -5.34 -16.10
CA ASN A 330 -29.10 -4.14 -16.87
C ASN A 330 -29.89 -3.05 -16.10
N ASP A 331 -29.90 -3.08 -14.77
CA ASP A 331 -30.46 -1.99 -13.97
C ASP A 331 -29.47 -0.81 -13.92
N GLU A 332 -29.83 0.29 -14.59
CA GLU A 332 -29.02 1.50 -14.68
C GLU A 332 -28.83 2.18 -13.31
N LYS A 333 -29.79 2.07 -12.39
CA LYS A 333 -29.67 2.67 -11.06
C LYS A 333 -28.65 1.92 -10.23
N ILE A 334 -28.72 0.59 -10.23
CA ILE A 334 -27.74 -0.26 -9.53
C ILE A 334 -26.35 -0.07 -10.16
N PHE A 335 -26.25 -0.06 -11.49
CA PHE A 335 -24.97 0.13 -12.17
C PHE A 335 -24.34 1.51 -11.91
N SER A 336 -25.14 2.56 -11.89
CA SER A 336 -24.66 3.91 -11.53
C SER A 336 -24.20 3.97 -10.08
N ALA A 337 -24.97 3.38 -9.15
CA ALA A 337 -24.62 3.32 -7.75
C ALA A 337 -23.33 2.51 -7.52
N LEU A 338 -23.20 1.35 -8.17
CA LEU A 338 -21.99 0.54 -8.16
C LEU A 338 -20.79 1.32 -8.68
N SER A 339 -20.93 2.01 -9.82
CA SER A 339 -19.84 2.77 -10.42
C SER A 339 -19.33 3.87 -9.48
N GLU A 340 -20.24 4.57 -8.80
CA GLU A 340 -19.88 5.62 -7.85
C GLU A 340 -19.26 5.05 -6.56
N MET A 341 -19.81 3.95 -6.03
CA MET A 341 -19.24 3.29 -4.85
C MET A 341 -17.91 2.58 -5.13
N LEU A 342 -17.69 2.07 -6.34
CA LEU A 342 -16.41 1.50 -6.76
C LEU A 342 -15.36 2.61 -6.93
N MET A 343 -15.74 3.76 -7.49
CA MET A 343 -14.88 4.95 -7.55
C MET A 343 -14.48 5.39 -6.14
N PHE A 344 -15.45 5.50 -5.22
CA PHE A 344 -15.19 5.82 -3.82
C PHE A 344 -14.24 4.80 -3.19
N SER A 345 -14.57 3.51 -3.23
CA SER A 345 -13.76 2.43 -2.63
C SER A 345 -12.34 2.39 -3.18
N THR A 346 -12.16 2.69 -4.47
CA THR A 346 -10.83 2.74 -5.10
C THR A 346 -10.00 3.94 -4.65
N ALA A 347 -10.65 5.09 -4.41
CA ALA A 347 -9.99 6.31 -3.95
C ALA A 347 -9.76 6.33 -2.42
N THR A 348 -10.60 5.65 -1.64
CA THR A 348 -10.59 5.70 -0.16
C THR A 348 -10.21 4.39 0.51
N GLY A 349 -9.98 3.31 -0.23
CA GLY A 349 -9.43 2.05 0.25
C GLY A 349 -10.43 0.89 0.36
N ALA A 350 -11.70 1.14 0.71
CA ALA A 350 -12.79 0.16 0.66
C ALA A 350 -14.12 0.82 1.05
N TRP A 351 -15.24 0.13 0.79
CA TRP A 351 -16.53 0.43 1.41
C TRP A 351 -17.15 -0.83 2.01
N GLU A 352 -17.52 -0.75 3.28
CA GLU A 352 -18.28 -1.80 3.99
C GLU A 352 -19.78 -1.45 3.96
N PRO A 353 -20.65 -2.33 3.42
CA PRO A 353 -22.09 -2.07 3.38
C PRO A 353 -22.76 -1.88 4.74
N GLU A 354 -22.14 -2.37 5.81
CA GLU A 354 -22.58 -2.18 7.19
C GLU A 354 -22.37 -0.73 7.67
N ASN A 355 -21.42 -0.02 7.07
CA ASN A 355 -21.07 1.35 7.42
C ASN A 355 -21.80 2.36 6.53
N LYS A 356 -22.24 3.45 7.16
CA LYS A 356 -22.86 4.56 6.44
C LYS A 356 -21.83 5.24 5.53
N ALA A 357 -22.11 5.32 4.24
CA ALA A 357 -21.26 6.05 3.30
C ALA A 357 -21.35 7.58 3.54
N PRO A 358 -20.24 8.32 3.34
CA PRO A 358 -20.18 9.74 3.63
C PRO A 358 -20.86 10.60 2.55
N GLY A 359 -21.45 11.72 2.97
CA GLY A 359 -21.87 12.83 2.11
C GLY A 359 -22.65 12.41 0.86
N LEU A 360 -22.05 12.67 -0.31
CA LEU A 360 -22.67 12.43 -1.62
C LEU A 360 -22.90 10.94 -1.95
N PHE A 361 -22.22 10.03 -1.25
CA PHE A 361 -22.28 8.59 -1.52
C PHE A 361 -23.43 7.89 -0.78
N GLU A 362 -24.17 8.58 0.10
CA GLU A 362 -25.28 8.01 0.88
C GLU A 362 -26.39 7.48 -0.04
N ASN A 363 -26.71 8.18 -1.12
CA ASN A 363 -27.74 7.73 -2.06
C ASN A 363 -27.32 6.45 -2.80
N SER A 364 -26.09 6.40 -3.30
CA SER A 364 -25.58 5.26 -4.07
C SER A 364 -25.37 4.04 -3.19
N SER A 365 -24.80 4.20 -1.99
CA SER A 365 -24.75 3.12 -1.00
C SER A 365 -26.15 2.62 -0.62
N SER A 366 -27.14 3.50 -0.42
CA SER A 366 -28.51 3.11 -0.12
C SER A 366 -29.18 2.31 -1.25
N VAL A 367 -28.90 2.66 -2.51
CA VAL A 367 -29.38 1.88 -3.67
C VAL A 367 -28.80 0.47 -3.64
N LEU A 368 -27.50 0.31 -3.36
CA LEU A 368 -26.87 -1.01 -3.25
C LEU A 368 -27.39 -1.79 -2.03
N CYS A 369 -27.49 -1.15 -0.87
CA CYS A 369 -28.00 -1.78 0.36
C CYS A 369 -29.52 -2.05 0.32
N SER A 370 -30.23 -1.60 -0.72
CA SER A 370 -31.63 -1.97 -0.94
C SER A 370 -31.81 -3.35 -1.59
N LEU A 371 -30.72 -3.95 -2.08
CA LEU A 371 -30.70 -5.32 -2.59
C LEU A 371 -30.85 -6.32 -1.44
N ASP A 372 -31.39 -7.51 -1.76
CA ASP A 372 -31.35 -8.63 -0.83
C ASP A 372 -29.89 -8.97 -0.49
N SER A 373 -29.60 -9.36 0.77
CA SER A 373 -28.22 -9.58 1.23
C SER A 373 -27.46 -10.55 0.33
N ALA A 374 -28.09 -11.64 -0.13
CA ALA A 374 -27.46 -12.58 -1.06
C ALA A 374 -27.11 -11.96 -2.43
N ASP A 375 -27.97 -11.10 -2.97
CA ASP A 375 -27.74 -10.41 -4.25
C ASP A 375 -26.62 -9.35 -4.10
N LEU A 376 -26.57 -8.65 -2.97
CA LEU A 376 -25.49 -7.68 -2.67
C LEU A 376 -24.14 -8.37 -2.49
N GLU A 377 -24.10 -9.45 -1.71
CA GLU A 377 -22.90 -10.25 -1.49
C GLU A 377 -22.36 -10.83 -2.80
N GLN A 378 -23.26 -11.34 -3.66
CA GLN A 378 -22.91 -11.81 -4.98
C GLN A 378 -22.36 -10.68 -5.86
N LEU A 379 -23.05 -9.54 -5.92
CA LEU A 379 -22.63 -8.38 -6.70
C LEU A 379 -21.23 -7.91 -6.31
N ILE A 380 -20.96 -7.75 -5.00
CA ILE A 380 -19.65 -7.31 -4.51
C ILE A 380 -18.58 -8.38 -4.79
N SER A 381 -18.88 -9.66 -4.57
CA SER A 381 -17.93 -10.74 -4.85
C SER A 381 -17.52 -10.81 -6.33
N GLU A 382 -18.49 -10.63 -7.24
CA GLU A 382 -18.24 -10.59 -8.68
C GLU A 382 -17.38 -9.40 -9.08
N VAL A 383 -17.63 -8.21 -8.52
CA VAL A 383 -16.86 -6.99 -8.83
C VAL A 383 -15.45 -7.06 -8.24
N ASN A 384 -15.28 -7.63 -7.03
CA ASN A 384 -13.97 -7.89 -6.43
C ASN A 384 -13.22 -9.06 -7.14
N GLU A 385 -13.91 -9.81 -8.00
CA GLU A 385 -13.42 -11.04 -8.66
C GLU A 385 -12.98 -12.13 -7.65
N GLU A 386 -13.67 -12.19 -6.51
CA GLU A 386 -13.43 -13.10 -5.39
C GLU A 386 -14.48 -14.21 -5.33
N LYS A 387 -14.08 -15.38 -4.84
CA LYS A 387 -14.97 -16.56 -4.74
C LYS A 387 -16.02 -16.42 -3.63
N ARG A 388 -15.79 -15.54 -2.66
CA ARG A 388 -16.63 -15.32 -1.48
C ARG A 388 -16.66 -13.85 -1.13
N PHE A 389 -17.76 -13.44 -0.51
CA PHE A 389 -17.89 -12.10 0.03
C PHE A 389 -17.03 -11.94 1.30
N GLU A 390 -16.21 -10.91 1.33
CA GLU A 390 -15.32 -10.58 2.46
C GLU A 390 -15.77 -9.33 3.21
N GLY A 391 -17.07 -8.99 3.18
CA GLY A 391 -17.63 -7.88 3.97
C GLY A 391 -17.51 -6.50 3.34
N LYS A 392 -16.74 -6.34 2.25
CA LYS A 392 -16.45 -5.02 1.68
C LYS A 392 -16.30 -5.00 0.16
N LEU A 393 -16.70 -3.88 -0.45
CA LEU A 393 -16.33 -3.51 -1.81
C LEU A 393 -14.89 -2.98 -1.80
N LYS A 394 -14.00 -3.66 -2.52
CA LYS A 394 -12.57 -3.37 -2.53
C LYS A 394 -12.21 -2.35 -3.61
N PRO A 395 -11.00 -1.76 -3.57
CA PRO A 395 -10.46 -0.99 -4.68
C PRO A 395 -10.44 -1.83 -5.95
N LEU A 396 -10.68 -1.20 -7.10
CA LEU A 396 -10.57 -1.87 -8.38
C LEU A 396 -9.10 -2.23 -8.66
N GLU A 397 -8.80 -3.52 -8.66
CA GLU A 397 -7.47 -4.04 -8.95
C GLU A 397 -7.36 -4.60 -10.39
N PRO A 398 -6.15 -4.60 -10.99
CA PRO A 398 -4.90 -4.05 -10.46
C PRO A 398 -4.89 -2.52 -10.41
N ASP A 399 -4.09 -1.94 -9.52
CA ASP A 399 -3.90 -0.49 -9.30
C ASP A 399 -3.95 0.36 -10.57
N LEU A 400 -3.22 -0.02 -11.62
CA LEU A 400 -3.21 0.76 -12.86
C LEU A 400 -4.62 0.93 -13.45
N ILE A 401 -5.44 -0.11 -13.41
CA ILE A 401 -6.81 -0.06 -13.90
C ILE A 401 -7.70 0.78 -12.97
N GLY A 402 -7.60 0.56 -11.65
CA GLY A 402 -8.39 1.30 -10.67
C GLY A 402 -8.11 2.80 -10.65
N GLU A 403 -6.83 3.18 -10.63
CA GLU A 403 -6.40 4.58 -10.73
C GLU A 403 -6.95 5.24 -12.00
N TYR A 404 -6.78 4.59 -13.15
CA TYR A 404 -7.30 5.11 -14.41
C TYR A 404 -8.83 5.23 -14.39
N TYR A 405 -9.54 4.22 -13.88
CA TYR A 405 -11.01 4.21 -13.78
C TYR A 405 -11.53 5.44 -13.03
N VAL A 406 -10.93 5.76 -11.89
CA VAL A 406 -11.31 6.92 -11.08
C VAL A 406 -10.98 8.24 -11.79
N LEU A 407 -9.78 8.37 -12.38
CA LEU A 407 -9.38 9.58 -13.11
C LEU A 407 -10.29 9.84 -14.33
N ASP A 408 -10.64 8.79 -15.08
CA ASP A 408 -11.56 8.85 -16.21
C ASP A 408 -12.99 9.19 -15.74
N TYR A 409 -13.45 8.61 -14.62
CA TYR A 409 -14.74 8.94 -14.01
C TYR A 409 -14.87 10.44 -13.71
N TRP A 410 -13.83 11.06 -13.13
CA TRP A 410 -13.81 12.50 -12.86
C TRP A 410 -13.67 13.33 -14.12
N THR A 411 -12.83 12.90 -15.06
CA THR A 411 -12.59 13.61 -16.32
C THR A 411 -13.84 13.69 -17.19
N LYS A 412 -14.64 12.61 -17.23
CA LYS A 412 -15.97 12.60 -17.89
C LYS A 412 -16.95 13.61 -17.27
N LYS A 413 -16.71 14.03 -16.02
CA LYS A 413 -17.53 15.00 -15.27
C LYS A 413 -16.87 16.36 -15.09
N LYS A 414 -15.79 16.67 -15.82
CA LYS A 414 -15.00 17.93 -15.69
C LYS A 414 -15.78 19.24 -15.82
N TYR A 415 -16.97 19.19 -16.44
CA TYR A 415 -17.87 20.35 -16.59
C TYR A 415 -18.88 20.50 -15.45
N ASN A 416 -19.05 19.48 -14.60
CA ASN A 416 -19.87 19.54 -13.39
C ASN A 416 -19.00 19.90 -12.16
N ARG A 417 -18.61 21.18 -12.08
CA ARG A 417 -17.65 21.66 -11.07
C ARG A 417 -18.14 21.46 -9.64
N GLU A 418 -19.40 21.79 -9.37
CA GLU A 418 -19.99 21.66 -8.03
C GLU A 418 -19.97 20.20 -7.54
N TYR A 419 -20.24 19.25 -8.44
CA TYR A 419 -20.17 17.83 -8.10
C TYR A 419 -18.73 17.39 -7.78
N LEU A 420 -17.75 17.78 -8.61
CA LEU A 420 -16.36 17.41 -8.38
C LEU A 420 -15.79 18.04 -7.10
N GLU A 421 -16.09 19.31 -6.83
CA GLU A 421 -15.68 19.98 -5.59
C GLU A 421 -16.22 19.23 -4.35
N LYS A 422 -17.50 18.88 -4.35
CA LYS A 422 -18.09 18.11 -3.24
C LYS A 422 -17.50 16.69 -3.12
N ILE A 423 -17.21 16.03 -4.25
CA ILE A 423 -16.53 14.73 -4.23
C ILE A 423 -15.16 14.85 -3.58
N PHE A 424 -14.34 15.81 -4.00
CA PHE A 424 -12.98 15.93 -3.48
C PHE A 424 -12.99 16.28 -1.99
N CYS A 425 -13.91 17.14 -1.54
CA CYS A 425 -14.12 17.33 -0.09
C CYS A 425 -14.44 16.02 0.63
N THR A 426 -15.38 15.24 0.11
CA THR A 426 -15.81 13.98 0.73
C THR A 426 -14.67 12.95 0.75
N LEU A 427 -13.84 12.89 -0.30
CA LEU A 427 -12.68 11.98 -0.36
C LEU A 427 -11.57 12.39 0.60
N TRP A 428 -11.40 13.69 0.86
CA TRP A 428 -10.46 14.19 1.86
C TRP A 428 -10.85 13.88 3.31
N GLU A 429 -12.08 13.42 3.58
CA GLU A 429 -12.44 12.80 4.87
C GLU A 429 -11.67 11.48 5.13
N TYR A 430 -11.00 10.93 4.09
CA TYR A 430 -10.15 9.74 4.13
C TYR A 430 -8.71 10.12 3.74
N PRO A 431 -8.06 10.99 4.52
CA PRO A 431 -6.92 11.78 4.06
C PRO A 431 -5.71 10.93 3.64
N LEU A 432 -5.35 9.92 4.43
CA LEU A 432 -4.22 9.02 4.12
C LEU A 432 -4.46 8.20 2.86
N ASN A 433 -5.62 7.55 2.76
CA ASN A 433 -5.95 6.69 1.62
C ASN A 433 -6.05 7.51 0.34
N PHE A 434 -6.72 8.66 0.41
CA PHE A 434 -6.90 9.52 -0.75
C PHE A 434 -5.60 10.18 -1.20
N ALA A 435 -4.78 10.68 -0.28
CA ALA A 435 -3.47 11.23 -0.64
C ALA A 435 -2.59 10.19 -1.35
N GLN A 436 -2.55 8.96 -0.83
CA GLN A 436 -1.78 7.91 -1.49
C GLN A 436 -2.35 7.52 -2.85
N PHE A 437 -3.66 7.42 -2.96
CA PHE A 437 -4.32 7.21 -4.24
C PHE A 437 -3.87 8.28 -5.26
N LEU A 438 -3.88 9.56 -4.87
CA LEU A 438 -3.39 10.66 -5.71
C LEU A 438 -1.89 10.52 -6.03
N ASN A 439 -1.04 10.17 -5.07
CA ASN A 439 0.39 9.95 -5.31
C ASN A 439 0.60 8.89 -6.41
N ARG A 440 -0.15 7.79 -6.31
CA ARG A 440 -0.09 6.70 -7.29
C ARG A 440 -0.55 7.15 -8.68
N CYS A 441 -1.62 7.96 -8.73
CA CYS A 441 -2.13 8.56 -9.96
C CYS A 441 -1.13 9.52 -10.60
N VAL A 442 -0.49 10.39 -9.81
CA VAL A 442 0.55 11.31 -10.29
C VAL A 442 1.66 10.53 -10.97
N GLN A 443 2.22 9.54 -10.27
CA GLN A 443 3.31 8.73 -10.80
C GLN A 443 2.95 8.03 -12.12
N ASN A 444 1.72 7.55 -12.30
CA ASN A 444 1.35 6.74 -13.46
C ASN A 444 0.75 7.54 -14.62
N TYR A 445 0.07 8.65 -14.33
CA TYR A 445 -0.85 9.28 -15.27
C TYR A 445 -0.69 10.78 -15.42
N MET A 446 0.16 11.46 -14.64
CA MET A 446 0.24 12.93 -14.72
C MET A 446 0.64 13.46 -16.11
N LYS A 447 1.48 12.71 -16.84
CA LYS A 447 1.97 13.09 -18.18
C LYS A 447 0.95 12.79 -19.29
N GLN A 448 -0.19 12.18 -18.95
CA GLN A 448 -1.25 11.87 -19.91
C GLN A 448 -2.14 13.10 -20.10
N GLY A 449 -2.22 13.61 -21.33
CA GLY A 449 -2.98 14.82 -21.65
C GLY A 449 -4.47 14.73 -21.33
N SER A 450 -5.03 13.51 -21.31
CA SER A 450 -6.43 13.25 -20.91
C SER A 450 -6.72 13.68 -19.47
N PHE A 451 -5.73 13.65 -18.58
CA PHE A 451 -5.87 13.98 -17.15
C PHE A 451 -5.24 15.32 -16.77
N GLN A 452 -4.70 16.08 -17.72
CA GLN A 452 -4.10 17.39 -17.47
C GLN A 452 -5.03 18.33 -16.69
N TYR A 453 -6.35 18.22 -16.91
CA TYR A 453 -7.36 18.98 -16.17
C TYR A 453 -7.23 18.88 -14.64
N LEU A 454 -6.83 17.70 -14.13
CA LEU A 454 -6.71 17.39 -12.71
C LEU A 454 -5.38 17.85 -12.11
N PHE A 455 -4.27 17.68 -12.84
CA PHE A 455 -2.91 17.87 -12.31
C PHE A 455 -2.27 19.24 -12.57
N GLN A 456 -2.81 20.03 -13.50
CA GLN A 456 -2.34 21.40 -13.79
C GLN A 456 -2.50 22.37 -12.60
N ASN A 457 -1.81 23.52 -12.64
CA ASN A 457 -1.95 24.61 -11.66
C ASN A 457 -1.70 24.15 -10.21
N GLY A 458 -0.66 23.33 -10.00
CA GLY A 458 -0.33 22.75 -8.69
C GLY A 458 -1.51 21.95 -8.10
N MET A 459 -2.16 21.12 -8.92
CA MET A 459 -3.34 20.31 -8.57
C MET A 459 -4.45 21.06 -7.84
N LYS A 460 -4.65 22.37 -8.11
CA LYS A 460 -5.58 23.24 -7.36
C LYS A 460 -6.98 22.64 -7.18
N ARG A 461 -7.46 21.85 -8.14
CA ARG A 461 -8.80 21.23 -8.10
C ARG A 461 -8.92 20.12 -7.08
N LEU A 462 -7.81 19.43 -6.82
CA LEU A 462 -7.72 18.32 -5.87
C LEU A 462 -7.33 18.83 -4.47
N MET A 463 -7.11 20.13 -4.31
CA MET A 463 -6.71 20.73 -3.04
C MET A 463 -7.84 20.59 -1.99
N PRO A 464 -7.52 20.17 -0.76
CA PRO A 464 -8.49 20.16 0.32
C PRO A 464 -9.01 21.59 0.64
N LEU A 465 -10.32 21.77 0.83
CA LEU A 465 -10.95 23.10 0.97
C LEU A 465 -11.02 23.63 2.42
N GLU A 466 -11.42 22.80 3.39
CA GLU A 466 -11.63 23.18 4.79
C GLU A 466 -11.15 22.04 5.70
N ASN A 467 -9.98 22.17 6.33
CA ASN A 467 -9.36 21.04 7.04
C ASN A 467 -8.41 21.45 8.17
N ASP A 468 -8.22 20.52 9.10
CA ASP A 468 -7.53 20.59 10.40
C ASP A 468 -6.00 20.78 10.28
N GLY A 469 -5.50 20.80 9.04
CA GLY A 469 -4.09 20.97 8.68
C GLY A 469 -3.43 19.67 8.20
N PHE A 470 -3.92 18.50 8.62
CA PHE A 470 -3.34 17.21 8.26
C PHE A 470 -3.50 16.88 6.76
N GLU A 471 -4.67 17.12 6.20
CA GLU A 471 -4.97 16.96 4.77
C GLU A 471 -4.09 17.89 3.93
N ILE A 472 -3.86 19.10 4.42
CA ILE A 472 -3.04 20.10 3.76
C ILE A 472 -1.57 19.69 3.79
N LEU A 473 -1.09 19.12 4.89
CA LEU A 473 0.23 18.53 4.97
C LEU A 473 0.39 17.42 3.91
N LEU A 474 -0.54 16.46 3.88
CA LEU A 474 -0.51 15.39 2.87
C LEU A 474 -0.55 15.93 1.44
N PHE A 475 -1.39 16.93 1.17
CA PHE A 475 -1.44 17.59 -0.13
C PHE A 475 -0.13 18.31 -0.47
N SER A 476 0.49 18.98 0.50
CA SER A 476 1.79 19.63 0.32
C SER A 476 2.88 18.62 -0.02
N MET A 477 2.87 17.44 0.61
CA MET A 477 3.77 16.34 0.27
C MET A 477 3.54 15.80 -1.14
N LEU A 478 2.28 15.70 -1.58
CA LEU A 478 1.96 15.32 -2.96
C LEU A 478 2.54 16.32 -3.97
N LEU A 479 2.51 17.61 -3.67
CA LEU A 479 3.12 18.63 -4.53
C LEU A 479 4.63 18.48 -4.61
N VAL A 480 5.31 18.15 -3.49
CA VAL A 480 6.75 17.86 -3.50
C VAL A 480 7.09 16.73 -4.47
N ASN A 481 6.32 15.65 -4.43
CA ASN A 481 6.49 14.51 -5.34
C ASN A 481 6.15 14.88 -6.80
N LEU A 482 5.11 15.68 -6.99
CA LEU A 482 4.70 16.15 -8.31
C LEU A 482 5.79 16.99 -8.97
N ILE A 483 6.44 17.88 -8.23
CA ILE A 483 7.49 18.79 -8.74
C ILE A 483 8.64 18.01 -9.41
N VAL A 484 9.01 16.85 -8.86
CA VAL A 484 10.10 16.00 -9.40
C VAL A 484 9.80 15.50 -10.82
N GLU A 485 8.53 15.39 -11.18
CA GLU A 485 8.08 14.83 -12.46
C GLU A 485 7.57 15.90 -13.45
N GLN A 486 7.55 17.17 -13.03
CA GLN A 486 7.04 18.32 -13.77
C GLN A 486 8.10 18.99 -14.65
N THR A 487 7.66 19.75 -15.65
CA THR A 487 8.54 20.75 -16.28
C THR A 487 8.82 21.91 -15.32
N GLU A 488 9.84 22.72 -15.58
CA GLU A 488 10.13 23.91 -14.76
C GLU A 488 8.90 24.83 -14.63
N GLU A 489 8.16 25.07 -15.72
CA GLU A 489 6.97 25.92 -15.73
C GLU A 489 5.87 25.38 -14.80
N GLU A 490 5.59 24.08 -14.87
CA GLU A 490 4.59 23.43 -14.03
C GLU A 490 5.05 23.34 -12.56
N ALA A 491 6.34 23.11 -12.33
CA ALA A 491 6.95 23.06 -11.02
C ALA A 491 6.88 24.43 -10.30
N ILE A 492 7.05 25.54 -11.02
CA ILE A 492 6.86 26.90 -10.48
C ILE A 492 5.44 27.07 -9.93
N GLU A 493 4.41 26.59 -10.65
CA GLU A 493 3.02 26.67 -10.17
C GLU A 493 2.80 25.84 -8.89
N SER A 494 3.40 24.64 -8.82
CA SER A 494 3.34 23.78 -7.65
C SER A 494 4.10 24.36 -6.44
N VAL A 495 5.27 24.97 -6.66
CA VAL A 495 6.03 25.66 -5.61
C VAL A 495 5.30 26.92 -5.14
N SER A 496 4.68 27.67 -6.05
CA SER A 496 3.83 28.81 -5.70
C SER A 496 2.64 28.38 -4.83
N ARG A 497 2.03 27.22 -5.12
CA ARG A 497 1.01 26.62 -4.25
C ARG A 497 1.56 26.25 -2.86
N LEU A 498 2.76 25.67 -2.78
CA LEU A 498 3.41 25.35 -1.50
C LEU A 498 3.72 26.63 -0.70
N GLU A 499 4.14 27.71 -1.36
CA GLU A 499 4.35 29.01 -0.74
C GLU A 499 3.05 29.58 -0.14
N GLU A 500 1.95 29.56 -0.91
CA GLU A 500 0.62 29.97 -0.44
C GLU A 500 0.19 29.17 0.80
N LEU A 501 0.40 27.85 0.78
CA LEU A 501 0.06 26.97 1.90
C LEU A 501 0.95 27.22 3.12
N SER A 502 2.26 27.37 2.94
CA SER A 502 3.20 27.69 4.02
C SER A 502 2.92 29.04 4.66
N GLY A 503 2.43 30.02 3.89
CA GLY A 503 1.99 31.32 4.41
C GLY A 503 0.66 31.22 5.16
N LYS A 504 -0.32 30.47 4.63
CA LYS A 504 -1.64 30.29 5.26
C LYS A 504 -1.56 29.52 6.57
N TYR A 505 -0.69 28.52 6.65
CA TYR A 505 -0.47 27.67 7.83
C TYR A 505 0.86 28.03 8.52
N GLU A 506 1.11 29.32 8.70
CA GLU A 506 2.31 29.82 9.39
C GLU A 506 2.46 29.20 10.79
N GLY A 507 3.68 28.75 11.10
CA GLY A 507 3.98 28.03 12.35
C GLY A 507 3.86 26.51 12.24
N ASN A 508 3.29 25.97 11.15
CA ASN A 508 3.37 24.54 10.86
C ASN A 508 4.71 24.22 10.17
N GLU A 509 5.66 23.70 10.95
CA GLU A 509 7.00 23.37 10.48
C GLU A 509 7.01 22.28 9.39
N GLU A 510 6.06 21.34 9.40
CA GLU A 510 6.00 20.26 8.41
C GLU A 510 5.55 20.78 7.03
N ILE A 511 4.60 21.72 6.99
CA ILE A 511 4.19 22.39 5.75
C ILE A 511 5.30 23.31 5.24
N ALA A 512 5.97 24.04 6.12
CA ALA A 512 7.14 24.85 5.75
C ALA A 512 8.29 24.00 5.20
N LEU A 513 8.52 22.82 5.77
CA LEU A 513 9.48 21.86 5.25
C LEU A 513 9.07 21.31 3.88
N ALA A 514 7.78 21.05 3.65
CA ALA A 514 7.30 20.66 2.32
C ALA A 514 7.58 21.77 1.28
N TYR A 515 7.37 23.05 1.65
CA TYR A 515 7.75 24.17 0.79
C TYR A 515 9.27 24.21 0.53
N ALA A 516 10.10 24.03 1.57
CA ALA A 516 11.55 23.96 1.42
C ALA A 516 12.00 22.82 0.48
N LYS A 517 11.43 21.62 0.64
CA LYS A 517 11.69 20.46 -0.26
C LYS A 517 11.25 20.78 -1.70
N GLY A 518 10.11 21.44 -1.88
CA GLY A 518 9.64 21.89 -3.20
C GLY A 518 10.61 22.86 -3.87
N LEU A 519 11.17 23.82 -3.12
CA LEU A 519 12.19 24.75 -3.62
C LEU A 519 13.49 24.03 -4.03
N VAL A 520 13.92 23.05 -3.24
CA VAL A 520 15.09 22.22 -3.57
C VAL A 520 14.84 21.45 -4.87
N ASN A 521 13.70 20.77 -4.99
CA ASN A 521 13.35 20.00 -6.19
C ASN A 521 13.27 20.91 -7.43
N LEU A 522 12.64 22.08 -7.33
CA LEU A 522 12.60 23.06 -8.42
C LEU A 522 14.02 23.54 -8.80
N SER A 523 14.89 23.79 -7.83
CA SER A 523 16.24 24.29 -8.08
C SER A 523 17.16 23.33 -8.84
N CYS A 524 16.85 22.02 -8.84
CA CYS A 524 17.62 21.00 -9.56
C CYS A 524 17.62 21.23 -11.08
N ASP A 525 16.52 21.72 -11.63
CA ASP A 525 16.32 21.90 -13.08
C ASP A 525 16.37 23.38 -13.51
N GLN A 526 16.57 24.31 -12.56
CA GLN A 526 16.65 25.74 -12.83
C GLN A 526 18.06 26.21 -13.25
N GLU A 527 18.10 27.21 -14.14
CA GLU A 527 19.30 28.00 -14.39
C GLU A 527 19.75 28.79 -13.15
N GLU A 528 20.98 29.35 -13.17
CA GLU A 528 21.60 30.02 -12.02
C GLU A 528 20.68 31.07 -11.35
N ALA A 529 19.92 31.84 -12.15
CA ALA A 529 19.04 32.88 -11.64
C ALA A 529 17.86 32.31 -10.85
N GLY A 530 17.19 31.27 -11.37
CA GLY A 530 16.08 30.59 -10.70
C GLY A 530 16.55 29.87 -9.43
N ALA A 531 17.65 29.12 -9.53
CA ALA A 531 18.23 28.44 -8.37
C ALA A 531 18.61 29.43 -7.25
N LYS A 532 19.09 30.63 -7.62
CA LYS A 532 19.38 31.70 -6.65
C LYS A 532 18.13 32.24 -5.96
N GLU A 533 17.01 32.37 -6.69
CA GLU A 533 15.73 32.76 -6.09
C GLU A 533 15.24 31.70 -5.11
N SER A 534 15.28 30.42 -5.51
CA SER A 534 14.91 29.29 -4.65
C SER A 534 15.76 29.25 -3.37
N VAL A 535 17.07 29.48 -3.48
CA VAL A 535 17.99 29.58 -2.32
C VAL A 535 17.68 30.79 -1.44
N SER A 536 17.29 31.93 -2.00
CA SER A 536 16.90 33.11 -1.21
C SER A 536 15.67 32.82 -0.36
N ARG A 537 14.66 32.14 -0.94
CA ARG A 537 13.45 31.72 -0.21
C ARG A 537 13.77 30.67 0.87
N LEU A 538 14.69 29.74 0.60
CA LEU A 538 15.19 28.78 1.59
C LEU A 538 15.93 29.46 2.74
N GLU A 539 16.74 30.49 2.47
CA GLU A 539 17.44 31.29 3.50
C GLU A 539 16.42 31.99 4.42
N GLU A 540 15.37 32.57 3.85
CA GLU A 540 14.28 33.19 4.61
C GLU A 540 13.51 32.18 5.48
N LEU A 541 13.17 31.01 4.92
CA LEU A 541 12.51 29.93 5.67
C LEU A 541 13.40 29.43 6.82
N SER A 542 14.68 29.18 6.55
CA SER A 542 15.63 28.71 7.57
C SER A 542 15.82 29.72 8.70
N GLY A 543 15.78 31.02 8.40
CA GLY A 543 15.80 32.07 9.42
C GLY A 543 14.49 32.17 10.21
N LYS A 544 13.34 31.98 9.55
CA LYS A 544 12.02 32.00 10.19
C LYS A 544 11.82 30.83 11.17
N TYR A 545 12.32 29.65 10.81
CA TYR A 545 12.25 28.42 11.60
C TYR A 545 13.62 28.07 12.20
N GLU A 546 14.25 29.05 12.86
CA GLU A 546 15.56 28.87 13.50
C GLU A 546 15.51 27.70 14.51
N GLY A 547 16.44 26.75 14.38
CA GLY A 547 16.49 25.54 15.20
C GLY A 547 15.82 24.31 14.59
N ASN A 548 15.06 24.46 13.50
CA ASN A 548 14.57 23.31 12.73
C ASN A 548 15.68 22.77 11.80
N GLU A 549 16.27 21.64 12.19
CA GLU A 549 17.40 21.01 11.49
C GLU A 549 17.04 20.53 10.08
N GLU A 550 15.80 20.09 9.85
CA GLU A 550 15.37 19.58 8.56
C GLU A 550 15.23 20.71 7.53
N ILE A 551 14.66 21.85 7.91
CA ILE A 551 14.57 23.04 7.03
C ILE A 551 15.98 23.60 6.75
N ALA A 552 16.85 23.62 7.76
CA ALA A 552 18.24 24.05 7.59
C ALA A 552 19.04 23.11 6.66
N LEU A 553 18.75 21.80 6.69
CA LEU A 553 19.28 20.82 5.74
C LEU A 553 18.81 21.10 4.30
N GLU A 554 17.53 21.41 4.08
CA GLU A 554 17.04 21.78 2.75
C GLU A 554 17.69 23.08 2.24
N TYR A 555 17.92 24.08 3.12
CA TYR A 555 18.70 25.27 2.75
C TYR A 555 20.14 24.91 2.33
N ALA A 556 20.80 24.03 3.07
CA ALA A 556 22.13 23.53 2.69
C ALA A 556 22.12 22.81 1.34
N LYS A 557 21.12 21.96 1.06
CA LYS A 557 20.97 21.31 -0.25
C LYS A 557 20.80 22.32 -1.37
N GLY A 558 19.96 23.35 -1.19
CA GLY A 558 19.79 24.43 -2.16
C GLY A 558 21.10 25.18 -2.44
N LEU A 559 21.87 25.53 -1.41
CA LEU A 559 23.18 26.16 -1.57
C LEU A 559 24.16 25.27 -2.35
N PHE A 560 24.14 23.95 -2.09
CA PHE A 560 24.96 23.00 -2.81
C PHE A 560 24.59 22.93 -4.30
N ILE A 561 23.29 22.82 -4.61
CA ILE A 561 22.78 22.84 -6.00
C ILE A 561 23.19 24.13 -6.71
N LEU A 562 22.95 25.28 -6.10
CA LEU A 562 23.36 26.58 -6.63
C LEU A 562 24.87 26.64 -6.88
N SER A 563 25.69 26.08 -6.00
CA SER A 563 27.15 26.05 -6.15
C SER A 563 27.61 25.24 -7.38
N CYS A 564 26.85 24.20 -7.76
CA CYS A 564 27.08 23.39 -8.95
C CYS A 564 26.78 24.17 -10.23
N ASN A 565 25.80 25.08 -10.18
CA ASN A 565 25.35 25.89 -11.31
C ASN A 565 26.10 27.24 -11.46
N GLN A 566 27.04 27.52 -10.56
CA GLN A 566 27.78 28.79 -10.50
C GLN A 566 29.21 28.72 -11.03
N ASP A 567 29.71 29.88 -11.49
CA ASP A 567 31.14 30.10 -11.73
C ASP A 567 31.98 30.00 -10.45
N GLU A 568 33.31 29.86 -10.60
CA GLU A 568 34.21 29.65 -9.46
C GLU A 568 34.13 30.76 -8.39
N SER A 569 33.90 32.01 -8.81
CA SER A 569 33.88 33.16 -7.91
C SER A 569 32.64 33.16 -7.02
N LYS A 570 31.47 32.88 -7.60
CA LYS A 570 30.18 32.82 -6.90
C LYS A 570 30.07 31.53 -6.07
N ARG A 571 30.60 30.42 -6.57
CA ARG A 571 30.66 29.13 -5.86
C ARG A 571 31.33 29.26 -4.50
N ARG A 572 32.41 30.02 -4.40
CA ARG A 572 33.10 30.27 -3.12
C ARG A 572 32.19 30.94 -2.08
N THR A 573 31.26 31.79 -2.51
CA THR A 573 30.29 32.43 -1.61
C THR A 573 29.27 31.43 -1.10
N SER A 574 28.72 30.59 -1.98
CA SER A 574 27.78 29.52 -1.59
C SER A 574 28.41 28.51 -0.63
N LEU A 575 29.67 28.12 -0.89
CA LEU A 575 30.44 27.24 -0.01
C LEU A 575 30.77 27.87 1.37
N LYS A 576 30.99 29.19 1.43
CA LYS A 576 31.17 29.89 2.72
C LYS A 576 29.90 29.85 3.56
N ARG A 577 28.74 30.11 2.95
CA ARG A 577 27.44 30.02 3.64
C ARG A 577 27.16 28.59 4.14
N LEU A 578 27.53 27.57 3.35
CA LEU A 578 27.46 26.18 3.78
C LEU A 578 28.34 25.87 5.00
N ASP A 579 29.57 26.39 5.02
CA ASP A 579 30.48 26.21 6.16
C ASP A 579 29.96 26.94 7.42
N GLU A 580 29.32 28.09 7.26
CA GLU A 580 28.65 28.81 8.35
C GLU A 580 27.45 28.03 8.90
N LEU A 581 26.58 27.50 8.04
CA LEU A 581 25.46 26.63 8.44
C LEU A 581 25.94 25.40 9.20
N ARG A 582 26.98 24.73 8.69
CA ARG A 582 27.57 23.55 9.34
C ARG A 582 28.00 23.84 10.78
N LYS A 583 28.51 25.04 11.07
CA LYS A 583 28.96 25.41 12.42
C LYS A 583 27.81 25.65 13.40
N ASN A 584 26.62 25.96 12.89
CA ASN A 584 25.46 26.33 13.68
C ASN A 584 24.46 25.17 13.90
N ILE A 585 24.63 24.04 13.20
CA ILE A 585 23.75 22.87 13.28
C ILE A 585 24.54 21.70 13.91
N ASN A 586 24.04 21.14 15.02
CA ASN A 586 24.58 19.90 15.60
C ASN A 586 23.99 18.70 14.86
N TRP A 587 24.66 18.28 13.78
CA TRP A 587 24.30 17.11 12.98
C TRP A 587 24.36 15.78 13.76
#